data_AF-A0A923R2R9-F1
#
_entry.id   AF-A0A923R2R9-F1
#
_cell.length_a   1.000
_cell.length_b   1.000
_cell.length_c   1.000
_cell.angle_alpha   90.00
_cell.angle_beta   90.00
_cell.angle_gamma   90.00
#
_symmetry.space_group_name_H-M   'P 1'
#
loop_
_entity.id
_entity.type
_entity.pdbx_description
1 polymer ?
#
loop_
_entity_poly.entity_id
_entity_poly.type
_entity_poly.pdbx_seq_one_letter_code
_entity_poly.pdbx_strand_id
1 'polypeptide(L)' 'MKTTNTFGIIFYLRRYKVKNGKAPIYARITVDAVRVDISIKMDIEIESWHVGKGMAKGSKHKRLFNSRRT' A
#
# COMPACT_ATOMS: atom_id res chain seq x y z
N MET A 1 -35.83 -11.07 -3.69
CA MET A 1 -34.48 -11.59 -3.38
C MET A 1 -33.62 -10.44 -2.91
N LYS A 2 -33.01 -10.48 -1.72
CA LYS A 2 -32.00 -9.48 -1.31
C LYS A 2 -30.70 -9.82 -2.00
N THR A 3 -30.26 -8.99 -2.95
CA THR A 3 -28.92 -9.08 -3.54
C THR A 3 -27.96 -8.28 -2.67
N THR A 4 -27.11 -8.96 -1.91
CA THR A 4 -26.07 -8.30 -1.11
C THR A 4 -24.79 -8.29 -1.91
N ASN A 5 -24.53 -7.18 -2.60
CA ASN A 5 -23.27 -7.00 -3.31
C ASN A 5 -22.19 -6.60 -2.31
N THR A 6 -21.03 -7.24 -2.39
CA THR A 6 -19.90 -6.99 -1.50
C THR A 6 -18.77 -6.31 -2.28
N PHE A 7 -18.16 -5.30 -1.67
CA PHE A 7 -17.02 -4.59 -2.23
C PHE A 7 -15.94 -4.41 -1.17
N GLY A 8 -14.69 -4.69 -1.53
CA GLY A 8 -13.55 -4.50 -0.63
C GLY A 8 -12.27 -4.20 -1.39
N ILE A 9 -11.45 -3.30 -0.84
CA ILE A 9 -10.11 -3.00 -1.35
C ILE A 9 -9.11 -3.20 -0.21
N ILE A 10 -8.03 -3.92 -0.49
CA ILE A 10 -6.87 -3.99 0.40
C ILE A 10 -5.59 -3.70 -0.35
N PHE A 11 -4.62 -3.10 0.32
CA PHE A 11 -3.28 -2.88 -0.21
C PHE A 11 -2.30 -3.85 0.43
N TYR A 12 -1.39 -4.38 -0.37
CA TYR A 12 -0.39 -5.33 0.09
C TYR A 12 0.89 -5.26 -0.75
N LEU A 13 1.99 -5.76 -0.18
CA LEU A 13 3.25 -5.88 -0.89
C LEU A 13 3.31 -7.22 -1.63
N ARG A 14 3.66 -7.18 -2.92
CA ARG A 14 3.92 -8.39 -3.70
C ARG A 14 5.35 -8.87 -3.44
N ARG A 15 5.57 -9.45 -2.25
CA ARG A 15 6.89 -9.78 -1.68
C ARG A 15 7.78 -10.69 -2.53
N TYR A 16 7.21 -11.48 -3.44
CA TYR A 16 8.01 -12.30 -4.36
C TYR A 16 8.60 -11.49 -5.54
N LYS A 17 8.17 -10.24 -5.74
CA LYS A 17 8.72 -9.32 -6.75
C LYS A 17 9.71 -8.32 -6.13
N VAL A 18 10.35 -8.68 -5.03
CA VAL A 18 11.29 -7.79 -4.35
C VAL A 18 12.55 -7.59 -5.19
N LYS A 19 12.96 -6.33 -5.33
CA LYS A 19 14.20 -5.92 -5.96
C LYS A 19 14.86 -4.86 -5.08
N ASN A 20 16.14 -5.05 -4.75
CA ASN A 20 16.91 -4.11 -3.94
C ASN A 20 16.23 -3.74 -2.60
N GLY A 21 15.65 -4.72 -1.90
CA GLY A 21 14.95 -4.50 -0.61
C GLY A 21 13.60 -3.79 -0.72
N LYS A 22 13.15 -3.45 -1.93
CA LYS A 22 11.85 -2.83 -2.20
C LYS A 22 10.88 -3.83 -2.82
N ALA A 23 9.63 -3.76 -2.41
CA ALA A 23 8.54 -4.54 -2.98
C ALA A 23 7.51 -3.62 -3.64
N PRO A 24 6.93 -4.03 -4.79
CA PRO A 24 5.85 -3.29 -5.40
C PRO A 24 4.56 -3.43 -4.58
N ILE A 25 3.82 -2.32 -4.48
CA ILE A 25 2.51 -2.24 -3.84
C ILE A 25 1.45 -2.64 -4.85
N TYR A 26 0.52 -3.49 -4.41
CA TYR A 26 -0.64 -3.91 -5.18
C TYR A 26 -1.92 -3.59 -4.40
N ALA A 27 -2.98 -3.28 -5.15
CA ALA A 27 -4.34 -3.23 -4.64
C ALA A 27 -5.09 -4.49 -5.07
N ARG A 28 -5.72 -5.16 -4.11
CA ARG A 28 -6.69 -6.23 -4.37
C ARG A 28 -8.08 -5.66 -4.25
N ILE A 29 -8.82 -5.72 -5.34
CA ILE A 29 -10.24 -5.36 -5.39
C ILE A 29 -11.03 -6.66 -5.33
N THR A 30 -11.99 -6.74 -4.41
CA THR A 30 -12.93 -7.86 -4.27
C THR A 30 -14.33 -7.36 -4.54
N VAL A 31 -15.02 -7.97 -5.50
CA VAL A 31 -16.44 -7.73 -5.81
C VAL A 31 -17.13 -9.07 -5.83
N ASP A 32 -18.13 -9.27 -4.97
CA ASP A 32 -18.95 -10.50 -4.96
C ASP A 32 -18.10 -11.79 -4.95
N ALA A 33 -17.13 -11.83 -4.03
CA ALA A 33 -16.10 -12.88 -3.87
C ALA A 33 -15.09 -13.04 -5.03
N VAL A 34 -15.27 -12.34 -6.15
CA VAL A 34 -14.30 -12.29 -7.26
C VAL A 34 -13.20 -11.28 -6.94
N ARG A 35 -11.94 -11.64 -7.19
CA ARG A 35 -10.77 -10.83 -6.83
C ARG A 35 -9.94 -10.48 -8.05
N VAL A 36 -9.47 -9.24 -8.10
CA VAL A 36 -8.50 -8.75 -9.08
C VAL A 36 -7.40 -7.98 -8.37
N ASP A 37 -6.15 -8.26 -8.74
CA ASP A 37 -4.97 -7.59 -8.19
C ASP A 37 -4.35 -6.64 -9.22
N ILE A 38 -4.24 -5.37 -8.86
CA ILE A 38 -3.77 -4.29 -9.73
C ILE A 38 -2.46 -3.72 -9.18
N SER A 39 -1.48 -3.52 -10.07
CA SER A 39 -0.22 -2.87 -9.71
C SER A 39 -0.42 -1.38 -9.51
N ILE A 40 0.01 -0.85 -8.36
CA ILE A 40 0.00 0.60 -8.07
C ILE A 40 1.18 1.32 -8.76
N LYS A 41 2.12 0.55 -9.36
CA LYS A 41 3.37 1.07 -9.96
C LYS A 41 4.22 1.90 -8.97
N MET A 42 4.10 1.58 -7.68
CA MET A 42 4.92 2.15 -6.61
C MET A 42 5.62 1.02 -5.88
N ASP A 43 6.89 1.26 -5.55
CA ASP A 43 7.70 0.35 -4.74
C ASP A 43 7.98 0.99 -3.38
N ILE A 44 8.04 0.17 -2.34
CA ILE A 44 8.39 0.60 -0.99
C ILE A 44 9.35 -0.39 -0.35
N GLU A 45 10.25 0.11 0.50
CA GLU A 45 11.06 -0.73 1.37
C GLU A 45 10.15 -1.61 2.23
N ILE A 46 10.45 -2.90 2.28
CA ILE A 46 9.63 -3.88 3.02
C ILE A 46 9.53 -3.49 4.50
N GLU A 47 10.63 -2.99 5.06
CA GLU A 47 10.73 -2.54 6.45
C GLU A 47 9.86 -1.31 6.73
N SER A 48 9.61 -0.49 5.71
CA SER A 48 8.77 0.69 5.78
C SER A 48 7.28 0.39 5.59
N TRP A 49 6.85 -0.87 5.56
CA TRP A 49 5.44 -1.27 5.42
C TRP A 49 4.82 -1.76 6.73
N HIS A 50 3.57 -1.35 7.00
CA HIS A 50 2.77 -1.80 8.12
C HIS A 50 1.76 -2.86 7.67
N VAL A 51 2.09 -4.14 7.83
CA VAL A 51 1.29 -5.28 7.34
C VAL A 51 -0.16 -5.24 7.83
N GLY A 52 -0.40 -5.00 9.13
CA GLY A 52 -1.75 -5.02 9.70
C GLY A 52 -2.66 -3.86 9.24
N LYS A 53 -2.08 -2.78 8.69
CA LYS A 53 -2.84 -1.62 8.22
C LYS A 53 -2.88 -1.53 6.69
N GLY A 54 -2.11 -2.36 5.99
CA GLY A 54 -1.97 -2.28 4.54
C GLY A 54 -1.44 -0.92 4.07
N MET A 55 -0.53 -0.30 4.80
CA MET A 55 -0.02 1.04 4.44
C MET A 55 1.46 1.21 4.80
N ALA A 56 2.09 2.23 4.21
CA ALA A 56 3.42 2.65 4.62
C ALA A 56 3.44 3.05 6.11
N LYS A 57 4.49 2.68 6.83
CA LYS A 57 4.78 3.23 8.14
C LYS A 57 4.90 4.75 7.98
N GLY A 58 4.20 5.50 8.84
CA GLY A 58 4.29 6.95 8.82
C GLY A 58 5.74 7.40 8.97
N SER A 59 6.19 8.30 8.10
CA SER A 59 7.51 8.91 8.24
C SER A 59 7.50 9.75 9.52
N LYS A 60 8.35 9.40 10.50
CA LYS A 60 8.74 10.34 11.58
C LYS A 60 9.65 11.44 11.02
N HIS A 61 9.33 12.03 9.86
CA HIS A 61 10.11 13.16 9.36
C HIS A 61 9.85 14.36 10.26
N LYS A 62 10.82 14.57 11.15
CA LYS A 62 11.28 15.85 11.69
C LYS A 62 10.98 16.93 10.65
N ARG A 63 9.94 17.74 10.89
CA ARG A 63 9.66 18.95 10.12
C ARG A 63 10.80 19.92 10.36
N LEU A 64 11.92 19.75 9.67
CA LEU A 64 12.90 20.83 9.51
C LEU A 64 12.29 21.81 8.51
N PHE A 65 11.38 22.66 9.00
CA PHE A 65 11.05 23.91 8.35
C PHE A 65 12.33 24.73 8.34
N ASN A 66 13.08 24.61 7.25
CA ASN A 66 14.23 25.45 7.00
C ASN A 66 13.70 26.86 6.67
N SER A 67 13.42 27.66 7.70
CA SER A 67 13.33 29.11 7.55
C SER A 67 14.74 29.67 7.44
N ARG A 68 15.38 29.44 6.30
CA ARG A 68 16.34 30.40 5.76
C ARG A 68 15.53 31.39 4.93
N ARG A 69 15.16 32.51 5.54
CA ARG A 69 15.01 33.76 4.80
C ARG A 69 16.08 34.71 5.34
N THR A 70 16.93 35.10 4.40
CA THR A 70 17.73 36.33 4.42
C THR A 70 16.90 37.52 4.87
#